data_AF-X1CIP3-F1
#
_entry.id   AF-X1CIP3-F1
#
_cell.length_a   1.000
_cell.length_b   1.000
_cell.length_c   1.000
_cell.angle_alpha   90.00
_cell.angle_beta   90.00
_cell.angle_gamma   90.00
#
_symmetry.space_group_name_H-M   'P 1'
#
loop_
_entity.id
_entity.type
_entity.pdbx_description
1 polymer ?
#
loop_
_entity_poly.entity_id
_entity_poly.type
_entity_poly.pdbx_seq_one_letter_code
_entity_poly.pdbx_strand_id
1 'polypeptide(L)'
;EFKEDEVGNLSATIGREGKRIAFMAHMDELGFLINYVEKNGYLRFKPIGGWDVRGVYNRVVEILTEQRIVHGVIGLKPPHLLKKEEFNKIYNWDDLYIDIGVESDKEATERGIVPILAARLKKDFVILDEKYVVTRGLDDRVGCALNLLLLENFLHDLPKNTITLVWTVQEETGLRGAQAFSAHNSFDEVYTLDTISAGNLPWGNFYQSPARTGGGPVIRLADRRGVSS
;
A
#
# COMPACT_ATOMS: atom_id res chain seq x y z
N GLU A 1 -16.52 -17.94 8.90
CA GLU A 1 -16.65 -16.80 9.82
C GLU A 1 -15.42 -15.94 9.68
N PHE A 2 -15.57 -14.61 9.66
CA PHE A 2 -14.45 -13.69 9.68
C PHE A 2 -14.13 -13.29 11.12
N LYS A 3 -12.85 -13.20 11.45
CA LYS A 3 -12.35 -12.75 12.75
C LYS A 3 -11.37 -11.61 12.56
N GLU A 4 -11.52 -10.58 13.36
CA GLU A 4 -10.60 -9.46 13.44
C GLU A 4 -9.81 -9.57 14.75
N ASP A 5 -8.49 -9.41 14.69
CA ASP A 5 -7.65 -9.35 15.89
C ASP A 5 -7.49 -7.92 16.42
N GLU A 6 -6.84 -7.75 17.57
CA GLU A 6 -6.74 -6.44 18.24
C GLU A 6 -5.96 -5.38 17.45
N VAL A 7 -5.11 -5.80 16.51
CA VAL A 7 -4.35 -4.86 15.66
C VAL A 7 -5.06 -4.57 14.33
N GLY A 8 -6.15 -5.29 14.02
CA GLY A 8 -6.98 -5.10 12.84
C GLY A 8 -6.69 -6.06 11.69
N ASN A 9 -5.94 -7.15 11.91
CA ASN A 9 -5.85 -8.19 10.88
C ASN A 9 -7.19 -8.92 10.79
N LEU A 10 -7.63 -9.19 9.57
CA LEU A 10 -8.82 -9.98 9.30
C LEU A 10 -8.42 -11.41 8.92
N SER A 11 -9.15 -12.42 9.37
CA SER A 11 -8.89 -13.81 9.01
C SER A 11 -10.16 -14.63 8.83
N ALA A 12 -10.09 -15.65 7.99
CA ALA A 12 -11.13 -16.65 7.79
C ALA A 12 -10.51 -18.05 7.70
N THR A 13 -10.98 -18.98 8.52
CA THR A 13 -10.52 -20.39 8.51
C THR A 13 -11.57 -21.31 7.91
N ILE A 14 -11.15 -22.17 6.98
CA ILE A 14 -11.96 -23.17 6.28
C ILE A 14 -11.30 -24.55 6.42
N GLY A 15 -12.12 -25.59 6.55
CA GLY A 15 -11.62 -26.93 6.87
C GLY A 15 -11.28 -27.10 8.36
N ARG A 16 -11.05 -28.34 8.78
CA ARG A 16 -10.79 -28.71 10.19
C ARG A 16 -9.78 -29.84 10.36
N GLU A 17 -9.28 -30.38 9.26
CA GLU A 17 -8.41 -31.55 9.23
C GLU A 17 -7.10 -31.25 8.51
N GLY A 18 -6.18 -32.21 8.51
CA GLY A 18 -4.91 -32.10 7.79
C GLY A 18 -3.97 -31.02 8.34
N LYS A 19 -3.11 -30.50 7.45
CA LYS A 19 -2.18 -29.43 7.80
C LYS A 19 -2.92 -28.11 8.01
N ARG A 20 -2.36 -27.25 8.85
CA ARG A 20 -2.77 -25.85 9.02
C ARG A 20 -1.94 -24.98 8.09
N ILE A 21 -2.58 -24.43 7.06
CA ILE A 21 -1.92 -23.65 6.01
C ILE A 21 -2.47 -22.23 6.06
N ALA A 22 -1.60 -21.22 6.10
CA ALA A 22 -1.99 -19.82 6.02
C ALA A 22 -1.67 -19.20 4.66
N PHE A 23 -2.59 -18.40 4.12
CA PHE A 23 -2.32 -17.48 3.01
C PHE A 23 -2.44 -16.04 3.52
N MET A 24 -1.35 -15.28 3.48
CA MET A 24 -1.28 -13.93 4.03
C MET A 24 -1.10 -12.89 2.92
N ALA A 25 -1.98 -11.91 2.87
CA ALA A 25 -1.93 -10.76 1.96
C ALA A 25 -2.16 -9.48 2.76
N HIS A 26 -1.54 -8.36 2.41
CA HIS A 26 -1.66 -7.13 3.23
C HIS A 26 -2.68 -6.13 2.68
N MET A 27 -3.45 -5.53 3.60
CA MET A 27 -4.51 -4.58 3.27
C MET A 27 -4.03 -3.14 3.19
N ASP A 28 -2.94 -2.82 3.87
CA ASP A 28 -2.42 -1.46 3.86
C ASP A 28 -1.83 -1.10 2.50
N GLU A 29 -1.56 0.19 2.33
CA GLU A 29 -0.91 0.70 1.15
C GLU A 29 -0.10 1.93 1.55
N LEU A 30 0.92 2.26 0.77
CA LEU A 30 1.63 3.51 0.97
C LEU A 30 0.67 4.70 0.91
N GLY A 31 0.85 5.62 1.84
CA GLY A 31 0.04 6.83 1.97
C GLY A 31 0.84 7.97 2.57
N PHE A 32 0.10 8.93 3.13
CA PHE A 32 0.64 10.11 3.76
C PHE A 32 -0.12 10.39 5.06
N LEU A 33 0.56 10.99 6.02
CA LEU A 33 -0.03 11.53 7.25
C LEU A 33 0.03 13.05 7.19
N ILE A 34 -1.11 13.72 7.26
CA ILE A 34 -1.15 15.17 7.45
C ILE A 34 -0.67 15.47 8.86
N ASN A 35 0.43 16.19 9.02
CA ASN A 35 1.04 16.45 10.33
C ASN A 35 0.94 17.91 10.77
N TYR A 36 0.65 18.84 9.86
CA TYR A 36 0.50 20.25 10.21
C TYR A 36 -0.34 21.01 9.16
N VAL A 37 -1.12 21.99 9.63
CA VAL A 37 -1.87 22.95 8.79
C VAL A 37 -1.21 24.31 8.95
N GLU A 38 -0.67 24.85 7.87
CA GLU A 38 -0.06 26.18 7.84
C GLU A 38 -1.14 27.26 7.95
N LYS A 39 -0.79 28.44 8.48
CA LYS A 39 -1.73 29.57 8.65
C LYS A 39 -2.41 30.02 7.35
N ASN A 40 -1.75 29.79 6.22
CA ASN A 40 -2.23 30.11 4.88
C ASN A 40 -2.94 28.92 4.20
N GLY A 41 -3.31 27.87 4.94
CA GLY A 41 -4.14 26.77 4.45
C GLY A 41 -3.41 25.59 3.82
N TYR A 42 -2.10 25.70 3.56
CA TYR A 42 -1.31 24.59 3.01
C TYR A 42 -1.03 23.53 4.06
N LEU A 43 -0.95 22.27 3.63
CA LEU A 43 -0.75 21.15 4.54
C LEU A 43 0.67 20.60 4.43
N ARG A 44 1.28 20.34 5.59
CA ARG A 44 2.49 19.51 5.69
C ARG A 44 2.10 18.08 5.95
N PHE A 45 2.88 17.18 5.39
CA PHE A 45 2.63 15.76 5.48
C PHE A 45 3.94 14.97 5.58
N LYS A 46 3.82 13.73 6.07
CA LYS A 46 4.91 12.75 6.10
C LYS A 46 4.49 11.49 5.35
N PRO A 47 5.41 10.81 4.66
CA PRO A 47 5.11 9.54 4.01
C PRO A 47 4.80 8.44 5.04
N ILE A 48 3.86 7.57 4.71
CA ILE A 48 3.63 6.29 5.38
C ILE A 48 4.11 5.21 4.41
N GLY A 49 5.17 4.49 4.81
CA GLY A 49 5.83 3.45 4.03
C GLY A 49 6.92 3.96 3.05
N GLY A 50 7.41 3.06 2.19
CA GLY A 50 8.56 3.28 1.30
C GLY A 50 8.29 4.06 0.01
N TRP A 51 8.15 5.38 0.10
CA TRP A 51 7.96 6.25 -1.08
C TRP A 51 9.26 6.76 -1.72
N ASP A 52 9.27 6.84 -3.05
CA ASP A 52 10.15 7.74 -3.80
C ASP A 52 9.46 9.09 -4.02
N VAL A 53 10.06 10.15 -3.47
CA VAL A 53 9.54 11.53 -3.57
C VAL A 53 9.32 11.99 -5.02
N ARG A 54 10.06 11.43 -5.99
CA ARG A 54 9.94 11.77 -7.41
C ARG A 54 8.61 11.36 -8.01
N GLY A 55 7.92 10.39 -7.40
CA GLY A 55 6.65 9.86 -7.90
C GLY A 55 5.40 10.59 -7.40
N VAL A 56 5.54 11.56 -6.49
CA VAL A 56 4.39 12.07 -5.72
C VAL A 56 3.99 13.51 -6.00
N TYR A 57 4.91 14.37 -6.46
CA TYR A 57 4.59 15.77 -6.75
C TYR A 57 3.78 15.91 -8.05
N ASN A 58 3.01 16.99 -8.16
CA ASN A 58 2.08 17.26 -9.26
C ASN A 58 1.01 16.17 -9.44
N ARG A 59 0.65 15.48 -8.35
CA ARG A 59 -0.42 14.49 -8.30
C ARG A 59 -1.56 14.96 -7.41
N VAL A 60 -2.77 14.59 -7.79
CA VAL A 60 -3.95 14.75 -6.93
C VAL A 60 -3.85 13.78 -5.76
N VAL A 61 -4.13 14.28 -4.56
CA VAL A 61 -4.21 13.53 -3.31
C VAL A 61 -5.64 13.53 -2.80
N GLU A 62 -6.06 12.41 -2.23
CA GLU A 62 -7.31 12.22 -1.50
C GLU A 62 -6.99 12.18 0.00
N ILE A 63 -7.52 13.13 0.76
CA ILE A 63 -7.40 13.19 2.22
C ILE A 63 -8.67 12.62 2.82
N LEU A 64 -8.52 11.61 3.67
CA LEU A 64 -9.64 10.95 4.32
C LEU A 64 -9.97 11.72 5.60
N THR A 65 -11.10 12.42 5.60
CA THR A 65 -11.67 13.04 6.81
C THR A 65 -12.83 12.18 7.32
N GLU A 66 -13.31 12.44 8.54
CA GLU A 66 -14.48 11.75 9.08
C GLU A 66 -15.76 12.00 8.25
N GLN A 67 -15.88 13.18 7.64
CA GLN A 67 -17.10 13.59 6.94
C GLN A 67 -17.08 13.23 5.44
N ARG A 68 -15.92 13.37 4.80
CA ARG A 68 -15.76 13.18 3.34
C ARG A 68 -14.30 13.03 2.90
N ILE A 69 -14.12 12.68 1.63
CA ILE A 69 -12.82 12.82 0.97
C ILE A 69 -12.62 14.28 0.56
N VAL A 70 -11.51 14.89 0.97
CA VAL A 70 -11.06 16.21 0.51
C VAL A 70 -9.96 16.00 -0.52
N HIS A 71 -10.10 16.62 -1.69
CA HIS A 71 -9.06 16.58 -2.72
C HIS A 71 -8.05 17.70 -2.50
N GLY A 72 -6.78 17.40 -2.78
CA GLY A 72 -5.72 18.38 -2.89
C GLY A 72 -4.75 18.02 -4.00
N VAL A 73 -3.70 18.81 -4.13
CA VAL A 73 -2.57 18.55 -5.04
C VAL A 73 -1.26 18.67 -4.27
N ILE A 74 -0.35 17.73 -4.49
CA ILE A 74 1.00 17.82 -3.95
C ILE A 74 1.81 18.79 -4.82
N GLY A 75 2.24 19.89 -4.21
CA GLY A 75 3.02 20.95 -4.85
C GLY A 75 4.49 20.93 -4.46
N LEU A 76 5.26 21.67 -5.26
CA LEU A 76 6.67 21.99 -5.05
C LEU A 76 6.87 23.47 -5.31
N LYS A 77 7.95 24.03 -4.77
CA LYS A 77 8.41 25.36 -5.17
C LYS A 77 8.67 25.38 -6.70
N PRO A 78 8.01 26.29 -7.47
CA PRO A 78 8.14 26.33 -8.92
C PRO A 78 9.59 26.52 -9.40
N PRO A 79 10.02 25.85 -10.48
CA PRO A 79 11.42 25.92 -10.96
C PRO A 79 11.93 27.32 -11.26
N HIS A 80 11.09 28.21 -11.80
CA HIS A 80 11.46 29.60 -12.11
C HIS A 80 11.63 30.49 -10.87
N LEU A 81 11.25 30.00 -9.68
CA LEU A 81 11.49 30.64 -8.39
C LEU A 81 12.66 30.00 -7.61
N LEU A 82 13.28 28.95 -8.17
CA LEU A 82 14.43 28.31 -7.56
C LEU A 82 15.68 29.17 -7.74
N LYS A 83 16.49 29.23 -6.68
CA LYS A 83 17.84 29.76 -6.74
C LYS A 83 18.74 28.77 -7.48
N LYS A 84 19.86 29.25 -8.03
CA LYS A 84 20.80 28.44 -8.82
C LYS A 84 21.27 27.19 -8.07
N GLU A 85 21.43 27.30 -6.76
CA GLU A 85 21.90 26.25 -5.87
C GLU A 85 20.84 25.16 -5.61
N GLU A 86 19.55 25.47 -5.82
CA GLU A 86 18.43 24.56 -5.58
C GLU A 86 18.15 23.64 -6.78
N PHE A 87 18.63 23.96 -7.99
CA PHE A 87 18.31 23.22 -9.22
C PHE A 87 18.75 21.75 -9.21
N ASN A 88 19.88 21.45 -8.56
CA ASN A 88 20.42 20.10 -8.50
C ASN A 88 20.08 19.38 -7.19
N LYS A 89 19.29 20.01 -6.31
CA LYS A 89 18.93 19.42 -5.03
C LYS A 89 17.89 18.33 -5.26
N ILE A 90 18.14 17.14 -4.71
CA ILE A 90 17.12 16.10 -4.59
C ILE A 90 16.07 16.60 -3.62
N TYR A 91 14.81 16.70 -4.07
CA TYR A 91 13.70 17.10 -3.22
C TYR A 91 13.57 16.15 -2.02
N ASN A 92 13.21 16.71 -0.87
CA ASN A 92 12.83 15.94 0.31
C ASN A 92 11.38 16.26 0.70
N TRP A 93 10.81 15.50 1.63
CA TRP A 93 9.41 15.68 2.04
C TRP A 93 9.08 17.06 2.61
N ASP A 94 10.06 17.79 3.16
CA ASP A 94 9.84 19.12 3.70
C ASP A 94 9.78 20.20 2.60
N ASP A 95 10.29 19.88 1.40
CA ASP A 95 10.16 20.72 0.20
C ASP A 95 8.75 20.64 -0.43
N LEU A 96 7.93 19.67 0.00
CA LEU A 96 6.58 19.42 -0.52
C LEU A 96 5.50 20.01 0.39
N TYR A 97 4.34 20.26 -0.19
CA TYR A 97 3.11 20.65 0.52
C TYR A 97 1.90 20.08 -0.21
N ILE A 98 0.75 20.03 0.47
CA ILE A 98 -0.55 19.78 -0.16
C ILE A 98 -1.35 21.07 -0.17
N ASP A 99 -1.84 21.44 -1.35
CA ASP A 99 -2.79 22.52 -1.54
C ASP A 99 -4.20 21.94 -1.72
N ILE A 100 -5.16 22.42 -0.93
CA ILE A 100 -6.58 22.03 -0.97
C ILE A 100 -7.50 23.17 -1.45
N GLY A 101 -6.93 24.28 -1.92
CA GLY A 101 -7.65 25.45 -2.42
C GLY A 101 -8.39 26.21 -1.33
N VAL A 102 -7.69 26.54 -0.24
CA VAL A 102 -8.19 27.38 0.87
C VAL A 102 -7.15 28.43 1.24
N GLU A 103 -7.59 29.52 1.87
CA GLU A 103 -6.72 30.67 2.16
C GLU A 103 -6.29 30.75 3.63
N SER A 104 -6.82 29.89 4.50
CA SER A 104 -6.46 29.87 5.93
C SER A 104 -6.55 28.48 6.56
N ASP A 105 -5.89 28.33 7.71
CA ASP A 105 -6.01 27.16 8.59
C ASP A 105 -7.45 26.96 9.11
N LYS A 106 -8.17 28.06 9.34
CA LYS A 106 -9.59 28.04 9.72
C LYS A 106 -10.45 27.40 8.62
N GLU A 107 -10.29 27.83 7.36
CA GLU A 107 -11.02 27.23 6.24
C GLU A 107 -10.66 25.75 6.03
N ALA A 108 -9.39 25.38 6.23
CA ALA A 108 -8.98 23.97 6.20
C ALA A 108 -9.71 23.15 7.29
N THR A 109 -9.78 23.70 8.51
CA THR A 109 -10.48 23.07 9.64
C THR A 109 -11.98 22.94 9.38
N GLU A 110 -12.62 23.96 8.80
CA GLU A 110 -14.03 23.93 8.39
C GLU A 110 -14.31 22.84 7.34
N ARG A 111 -13.29 22.40 6.59
CA ARG A 111 -13.37 21.26 5.66
C ARG A 111 -13.05 19.91 6.30
N GLY A 112 -12.84 19.85 7.61
CA GLY A 112 -12.52 18.65 8.36
C GLY A 112 -11.04 18.29 8.35
N ILE A 113 -10.15 19.19 7.92
CA ILE A 113 -8.71 18.94 7.95
C ILE A 113 -8.15 19.21 9.34
N VAL A 114 -7.62 18.16 9.96
CA VAL A 114 -6.90 18.20 11.23
C VAL A 114 -5.61 17.40 11.12
N PRO A 115 -4.61 17.60 12.01
CA PRO A 115 -3.46 16.72 12.06
C PRO A 115 -3.85 15.25 12.32
N ILE A 116 -3.00 14.33 11.89
CA ILE A 116 -3.15 12.87 12.03
C ILE A 116 -4.19 12.28 11.04
N LEU A 117 -4.56 13.00 9.99
CA LEU A 117 -5.37 12.44 8.91
C LEU A 117 -4.52 11.67 7.90
N ALA A 118 -5.06 10.53 7.45
CA ALA A 118 -4.48 9.76 6.36
C ALA A 118 -4.83 10.40 5.01
N ALA A 119 -3.89 10.35 4.09
CA ALA A 119 -4.09 10.75 2.71
C ALA A 119 -3.40 9.77 1.76
N ARG A 120 -3.85 9.71 0.51
CA ARG A 120 -3.27 8.85 -0.53
C ARG A 120 -3.32 9.54 -1.87
N LEU A 121 -2.44 9.16 -2.81
CA LEU A 121 -2.59 9.63 -4.19
C LEU A 121 -3.92 9.14 -4.75
N LYS A 122 -4.64 10.00 -5.46
CA LYS A 122 -5.83 9.61 -6.21
C LYS A 122 -5.44 8.51 -7.19
N LYS A 123 -6.23 7.43 -7.16
CA LYS A 123 -6.00 6.23 -7.97
C LYS A 123 -6.71 6.37 -9.30
N ASP A 124 -5.93 6.27 -10.37
CA ASP A 124 -6.45 5.97 -11.69
C ASP A 124 -6.55 4.45 -11.83
N PHE A 125 -7.53 3.96 -12.59
CA PHE A 125 -7.64 2.55 -12.93
C PHE A 125 -7.76 2.44 -14.44
N VAL A 126 -6.74 1.85 -15.06
CA VAL A 126 -6.63 1.77 -16.52
C VAL A 126 -6.32 0.33 -16.91
N ILE A 127 -7.02 -0.18 -17.91
CA ILE A 127 -6.69 -1.44 -18.56
C ILE A 127 -5.98 -1.12 -19.87
N LEU A 128 -4.73 -1.57 -20.00
CA LEU A 128 -3.93 -1.45 -21.21
C LEU A 128 -4.02 -2.75 -22.01
N ASP A 129 -4.40 -2.64 -23.28
CA ASP A 129 -4.43 -3.75 -24.24
C ASP A 129 -5.19 -4.99 -23.73
N GLU A 130 -6.27 -4.76 -22.97
CA GLU A 130 -7.11 -5.79 -22.33
C GLU A 130 -6.34 -6.79 -21.43
N LYS A 131 -5.09 -6.49 -21.09
CA LYS A 131 -4.15 -7.45 -20.51
C LYS A 131 -3.47 -6.94 -19.25
N TYR A 132 -3.16 -5.65 -19.18
CA TYR A 132 -2.42 -5.07 -18.07
C TYR A 132 -3.27 -4.07 -17.30
N VAL A 133 -3.37 -4.27 -15.98
CA VAL A 133 -4.01 -3.31 -15.09
C VAL A 133 -2.97 -2.32 -14.58
N VAL A 134 -3.26 -1.03 -14.72
CA VAL A 134 -2.45 0.07 -14.19
C VAL A 134 -3.27 0.80 -13.14
N THR A 135 -2.86 0.68 -11.89
CA THR A 135 -3.42 1.42 -10.77
C THR A 135 -2.45 1.44 -9.60
N ARG A 136 -2.60 2.43 -8.70
CA ARG A 136 -1.90 2.42 -7.43
C ARG A 136 -2.64 1.50 -6.46
N GLY A 137 -1.88 0.72 -5.69
CA GLY A 137 -2.45 -0.19 -4.69
C GLY A 137 -2.53 -1.63 -5.17
N LEU A 138 -1.93 -1.99 -6.31
CA LEU A 138 -1.81 -3.41 -6.67
C LEU A 138 -1.06 -4.19 -5.58
N ASP A 139 -0.01 -3.59 -5.04
CA ASP A 139 0.65 -3.96 -3.79
C ASP A 139 -0.19 -3.47 -2.59
N ASP A 140 -0.84 -4.36 -1.82
CA ASP A 140 -1.11 -5.80 -2.09
C ASP A 140 -2.62 -6.12 -2.18
N ARG A 141 -3.36 -5.20 -2.81
CA ARG A 141 -4.79 -5.46 -3.09
C ARG A 141 -4.99 -6.65 -4.03
N VAL A 142 -3.98 -7.01 -4.83
CA VAL A 142 -4.02 -8.23 -5.66
C VAL A 142 -3.96 -9.48 -4.77
N GLY A 143 -3.06 -9.56 -3.79
CA GLY A 143 -3.05 -10.65 -2.82
C GLY A 143 -4.35 -10.74 -2.02
N CYS A 144 -4.89 -9.59 -1.60
CA CYS A 144 -6.19 -9.53 -0.93
C CYS A 144 -7.32 -10.11 -1.80
N ALA A 145 -7.34 -9.77 -3.08
CA ALA A 145 -8.32 -10.29 -4.04
C ALA A 145 -8.13 -11.79 -4.30
N LEU A 146 -6.89 -12.28 -4.36
CA LEU A 146 -6.60 -13.72 -4.47
C LEU A 146 -7.13 -14.50 -3.27
N ASN A 147 -6.97 -13.98 -2.05
CA ASN A 147 -7.58 -14.59 -0.86
C ASN A 147 -9.10 -14.65 -0.95
N LEU A 148 -9.78 -13.62 -1.47
CA LEU A 148 -11.23 -13.65 -1.67
C LEU A 148 -11.65 -14.71 -2.70
N LEU A 149 -10.91 -14.84 -3.81
CA LEU A 149 -11.17 -15.88 -4.83
C LEU A 149 -10.92 -17.29 -4.29
N LEU A 150 -9.89 -17.48 -3.47
CA LEU A 150 -9.64 -18.74 -2.79
C LEU A 150 -10.78 -19.08 -1.82
N LEU A 151 -11.25 -18.10 -1.04
CA LEU A 151 -12.39 -18.26 -0.15
C LEU A 151 -13.62 -18.73 -0.92
N GLU A 152 -13.97 -18.06 -2.03
CA GLU A 152 -15.09 -18.43 -2.88
C GLU A 152 -14.97 -19.88 -3.37
N ASN A 153 -13.80 -20.26 -3.88
CA ASN A 153 -13.54 -21.63 -4.32
C ASN A 153 -13.72 -22.66 -3.18
N PHE A 154 -13.18 -22.37 -1.98
CA PHE A 154 -13.26 -23.29 -0.84
C PHE A 154 -14.66 -23.39 -0.21
N LEU A 155 -15.54 -22.42 -0.47
CA LEU A 155 -16.96 -22.52 -0.09
C LEU A 155 -17.73 -23.47 -1.00
N HIS A 156 -17.25 -23.70 -2.23
CA HIS A 156 -17.82 -24.68 -3.16
C HIS A 156 -17.23 -26.08 -2.99
N ASP A 157 -15.91 -26.18 -2.78
CA ASP A 157 -15.20 -27.44 -2.55
C ASP A 157 -14.30 -27.34 -1.31
N LEU A 158 -14.69 -28.03 -0.24
CA LEU A 158 -14.00 -27.91 1.04
C LEU A 158 -12.58 -28.49 0.95
N PRO A 159 -11.57 -27.76 1.45
CA PRO A 159 -10.19 -28.24 1.42
C PRO A 159 -10.00 -29.41 2.38
N LYS A 160 -9.11 -30.34 2.00
CA LYS A 160 -8.66 -31.45 2.87
C LYS A 160 -7.81 -30.99 4.05
N ASN A 161 -7.20 -29.82 3.92
CA ASN A 161 -6.37 -29.18 4.94
C ASN A 161 -7.15 -28.02 5.59
N THR A 162 -6.71 -27.59 6.76
CA THR A 162 -7.24 -26.41 7.43
C THR A 162 -6.56 -25.19 6.84
N ILE A 163 -7.30 -24.39 6.08
CA ILE A 163 -6.81 -23.20 5.41
C ILE A 163 -7.24 -21.97 6.18
N THR A 164 -6.28 -21.11 6.54
CA THR A 164 -6.53 -19.78 7.11
C THR A 164 -6.13 -18.72 6.11
N LEU A 165 -7.10 -17.96 5.62
CA LEU A 165 -6.87 -16.79 4.78
C LEU A 165 -6.76 -15.57 5.69
N VAL A 166 -5.68 -14.81 5.55
CA VAL A 166 -5.35 -13.68 6.42
C VAL A 166 -5.14 -12.43 5.57
N TRP A 167 -5.85 -11.37 5.93
CA TRP A 167 -5.64 -10.02 5.43
C TRP A 167 -4.94 -9.23 6.53
N THR A 168 -3.63 -9.03 6.38
CA THR A 168 -2.79 -8.40 7.39
C THR A 168 -2.82 -6.87 7.28
N VAL A 169 -2.37 -6.19 8.32
CA VAL A 169 -2.17 -4.73 8.34
C VAL A 169 -0.72 -4.35 8.58
N GLN A 170 -0.35 -3.14 8.18
CA GLN A 170 0.96 -2.53 8.45
C GLN A 170 2.16 -3.37 7.95
N GLU A 171 2.05 -3.97 6.77
CA GLU A 171 3.19 -4.58 6.07
C GLU A 171 4.21 -3.51 5.70
N GLU A 172 3.74 -2.42 5.08
CA GLU A 172 4.55 -1.38 4.44
C GLU A 172 5.34 -0.54 5.46
N THR A 173 5.01 -0.71 6.74
CA THR A 173 5.67 -0.06 7.89
C THR A 173 6.42 -1.04 8.80
N GLY A 174 6.61 -2.29 8.34
CA GLY A 174 7.51 -3.26 8.95
C GLY A 174 6.90 -4.60 9.33
N LEU A 175 5.96 -5.13 8.54
CA LEU A 175 5.37 -6.47 8.72
C LEU A 175 4.60 -6.64 10.04
N ARG A 176 4.08 -5.56 10.62
CA ARG A 176 3.63 -5.55 12.03
C ARG A 176 2.40 -6.43 12.26
N GLY A 177 1.42 -6.36 11.37
CA GLY A 177 0.20 -7.18 11.46
C GLY A 177 0.52 -8.66 11.34
N ALA A 178 1.36 -9.06 10.37
CA ALA A 178 1.79 -10.44 10.20
C ALA A 178 2.56 -10.97 11.43
N GLN A 179 3.43 -10.16 12.03
CA GLN A 179 4.14 -10.50 13.27
C GLN A 179 3.19 -10.71 14.44
N ALA A 180 2.26 -9.79 14.67
CA ALA A 180 1.27 -9.89 15.73
C ALA A 180 0.37 -11.13 15.54
N PHE A 181 -0.11 -11.35 14.32
CA PHE A 181 -0.95 -12.50 13.98
C PHE A 181 -0.21 -13.82 14.22
N SER A 182 1.04 -13.92 13.78
CA SER A 182 1.85 -15.14 13.92
C SER A 182 2.31 -15.40 15.35
N ALA A 183 2.35 -14.40 16.22
CA ALA A 183 2.69 -14.58 17.64
C ALA A 183 1.66 -15.43 18.40
N HIS A 184 0.41 -15.48 17.91
CA HIS A 184 -0.69 -16.20 18.55
C HIS A 184 -1.25 -17.36 17.71
N ASN A 185 -0.78 -17.53 16.48
CA ASN A 185 -1.25 -18.55 15.55
C ASN A 185 -0.08 -19.38 15.02
N SER A 186 -0.24 -20.70 15.00
CA SER A 186 0.76 -21.64 14.51
C SER A 186 0.25 -22.36 13.26
N PHE A 187 1.09 -22.39 12.23
CA PHE A 187 0.81 -23.00 10.93
C PHE A 187 1.92 -23.98 10.57
N ASP A 188 1.57 -25.02 9.81
CA ASP A 188 2.53 -25.97 9.24
C ASP A 188 3.15 -25.40 7.96
N GLU A 189 2.39 -24.59 7.21
CA GLU A 189 2.84 -23.91 5.99
C GLU A 189 2.26 -22.48 5.96
N VAL A 190 3.04 -21.52 5.47
CA VAL A 190 2.61 -20.13 5.28
C VAL A 190 3.01 -19.68 3.88
N TYR A 191 2.02 -19.24 3.11
CA TYR A 191 2.20 -18.66 1.79
C TYR A 191 1.89 -17.17 1.85
N THR A 192 2.88 -16.33 1.57
CA THR A 192 2.67 -14.90 1.42
C THR A 192 2.27 -14.61 -0.02
N LEU A 193 1.17 -13.87 -0.18
CA LEU A 193 0.72 -13.32 -1.44
C LEU A 193 1.18 -11.87 -1.44
N ASP A 194 2.00 -11.50 -2.41
CA ASP A 194 2.58 -10.17 -2.50
C ASP A 194 3.05 -9.94 -3.94
N THR A 195 3.37 -8.69 -4.27
CA THR A 195 3.93 -8.31 -5.54
C THR A 195 5.43 -8.58 -5.61
N ILE A 196 5.98 -8.60 -6.83
CA ILE A 196 7.41 -8.61 -7.07
C ILE A 196 7.73 -7.64 -8.21
N SER A 197 8.82 -6.89 -8.07
CA SER A 197 9.29 -6.02 -9.14
C SER A 197 9.64 -6.84 -10.37
N ALA A 198 9.24 -6.41 -11.57
CA ALA A 198 9.56 -7.11 -12.81
C ALA A 198 10.91 -6.63 -13.39
N GLY A 199 11.74 -7.56 -13.89
CA GLY A 199 13.03 -7.25 -14.50
C GLY A 199 12.94 -6.80 -15.97
N ASN A 200 11.81 -7.03 -16.64
CA ASN A 200 11.63 -6.71 -18.06
C ASN A 200 11.30 -5.24 -18.35
N LEU A 201 11.79 -4.32 -17.52
CA LEU A 201 11.69 -2.87 -17.71
C LEU A 201 12.87 -2.38 -18.57
N PRO A 202 12.77 -1.23 -19.29
CA PRO A 202 13.86 -0.71 -20.11
C PRO A 202 15.21 -0.55 -19.38
N TRP A 203 15.16 -0.33 -18.07
CA TRP A 203 16.30 -0.16 -17.17
C TRP A 203 16.42 -1.32 -16.17
N GLY A 204 15.50 -2.28 -16.23
CA GLY A 204 15.50 -3.45 -15.38
C GLY A 204 16.58 -4.43 -15.82
N ASN A 205 17.13 -5.16 -14.88
CA ASN A 205 18.07 -6.23 -15.14
C ASN A 205 17.52 -7.52 -14.55
N PHE A 206 17.44 -8.59 -15.35
CA PHE A 206 17.00 -9.90 -14.88
C PHE A 206 17.87 -10.48 -13.75
N TYR A 207 19.12 -10.00 -13.62
CA TYR A 207 19.96 -10.29 -12.46
C TYR A 207 19.39 -9.71 -11.15
N GLN A 208 18.72 -8.55 -11.19
CA GLN A 208 18.12 -7.90 -10.02
C GLN A 208 16.70 -8.41 -9.75
N SER A 209 15.93 -8.70 -10.80
CA SER A 209 14.67 -9.43 -10.67
C SER A 209 14.43 -10.35 -11.86
N PRO A 210 14.37 -11.68 -11.67
CA PRO A 210 14.11 -12.62 -12.76
C PRO A 210 12.64 -12.63 -13.21
N ALA A 211 11.74 -11.93 -12.51
CA ALA A 211 10.32 -11.89 -12.82
C ALA A 211 10.02 -11.09 -14.10
N ARG A 212 8.94 -11.45 -14.80
CA ARG A 212 8.45 -10.71 -15.97
C ARG A 212 6.93 -10.54 -15.92
N THR A 213 6.44 -9.34 -16.22
CA THR A 213 4.99 -9.10 -16.31
C THR A 213 4.39 -9.94 -17.44
N GLY A 214 3.32 -10.68 -17.14
CA GLY A 214 2.70 -11.62 -18.09
C GLY A 214 3.42 -12.98 -18.21
N GLY A 215 4.43 -13.24 -17.39
CA GLY A 215 5.14 -14.52 -17.35
C GLY A 215 4.51 -15.62 -16.51
N GLY A 216 3.37 -15.36 -15.87
CA GLY A 216 2.76 -16.21 -14.84
C GLY A 216 3.11 -15.74 -13.42
N PRO A 217 2.56 -16.41 -12.38
CA PRO A 217 2.89 -16.13 -10.99
C PRO A 217 4.35 -16.49 -10.69
N VAL A 218 4.93 -15.82 -9.69
CA VAL A 218 6.34 -15.98 -9.31
C VAL A 218 6.44 -16.59 -7.93
N ILE A 219 7.25 -17.64 -7.80
CA ILE A 219 7.63 -18.19 -6.50
C ILE A 219 8.93 -17.49 -6.07
N ARG A 220 8.83 -16.67 -5.03
CA ARG A 220 9.98 -15.97 -4.45
C ARG A 220 10.74 -16.94 -3.55
N LEU A 221 11.87 -17.47 -4.03
CA LEU A 221 12.70 -18.42 -3.27
C LEU A 221 13.53 -17.75 -2.17
N ALA A 222 13.89 -16.48 -2.36
CA ALA A 222 14.67 -15.73 -1.39
C ALA A 222 14.39 -14.23 -1.54
N ASP A 223 14.52 -13.51 -0.43
CA ASP A 223 14.57 -12.05 -0.38
C ASP A 223 15.53 -11.58 0.73
N ARG A 224 15.51 -10.27 1.02
CA ARG A 224 16.38 -9.67 2.04
C ARG A 224 16.13 -10.20 3.45
N ARG A 225 14.94 -10.73 3.75
CA ARG A 225 14.51 -11.17 5.07
C ARG A 225 14.63 -12.68 5.25
N GLY A 226 14.70 -13.47 4.18
CA GLY A 226 14.87 -14.91 4.31
C GLY A 226 14.94 -15.69 3.00
N VAL A 227 15.01 -17.01 3.15
CA VAL A 227 14.95 -18.00 2.07
C VAL A 227 13.76 -18.91 2.37
N SER A 228 12.93 -19.17 1.36
CA SER A 228 11.81 -20.11 1.47
C SER A 228 12.33 -21.53 1.71
N SER A 229 11.71 -22.22 2.68
CA SER A 229 12.01 -23.61 3.05
C SER A 229 11.29 -24.62 2.17
#